data_AF-A0A7K6E6G4-F1
#
_entry.id   AF-A0A7K6E6G4-F1
#
_cell.length_a   1.000
_cell.length_b   1.000
_cell.length_c   1.000
_cell.angle_alpha   90.00
_cell.angle_beta   90.00
_cell.angle_gamma   90.00
#
_symmetry.space_group_name_H-M   'P 1'
#
loop_
_entity.id
_entity.type
_entity.pdbx_description
1 polymer ?
#
loop_
_entity_poly.entity_id
_entity_poly.type
_entity_poly.pdbx_seq_one_letter_code
_entity_poly.pdbx_strand_id
1 'polypeptide(L)'
;KTVYGANVIVFEGILAFANKELLKLLDMKVFVDTDSDIRLVRRLQRDIMERGRDVAGVIKQYNKFVKPAFEQYIEPTVQVADIVVPRGGENFVALDLIVQHVHSQLEKVSQGAALASAHQGQPLPKTLSVLESTPQVRGMHTIIRNKDTTRDEFIFYSKRLMRLLIEHALSFLPLKSVTVETPQGTMYEGKRFHRQRITGVSILRAGETMEQALTAVCKDIRLGKILIQTNLDTGEPEVSPAAPWHTTMHCWQVSNHPSFPPQLHYLRLPKEISEDYVILMDSTVSTGAAAMMAVRVLLDHDVQEDRIFLLSLLMAEMGVHSVAYAFPRVHIITTAVDKRVNEEFHIIPGIGEENEGLFHLM
;
A
#
# COMPACT_ATOMS: atom_id res chain seq x y z
N LYS A 1 -3.37 15.38 4.35
CA LYS A 1 -2.34 14.31 4.33
C LYS A 1 -3.04 13.02 3.95
N THR A 2 -2.54 12.28 2.97
CA THR A 2 -3.07 10.96 2.60
C THR A 2 -2.47 9.93 3.56
N VAL A 3 -3.29 9.07 4.14
CA VAL A 3 -2.85 8.02 5.08
C VAL A 3 -2.90 6.69 4.35
N TYR A 4 -1.78 5.97 4.36
CA TYR A 4 -1.54 4.77 3.56
C TYR A 4 -1.13 3.62 4.49
N GLY A 5 -1.79 2.46 4.36
CA GLY A 5 -1.45 1.26 5.14
C GLY A 5 -2.09 1.16 6.54
N ALA A 6 -3.03 2.03 6.87
CA ALA A 6 -3.80 1.93 8.12
C ALA A 6 -4.97 0.94 7.95
N ASN A 7 -4.97 -0.14 8.71
CA ASN A 7 -6.08 -1.10 8.74
C ASN A 7 -7.33 -0.52 9.43
N VAL A 8 -7.14 0.45 10.33
CA VAL A 8 -8.21 1.15 11.05
C VAL A 8 -7.92 2.64 11.00
N ILE A 9 -8.93 3.42 10.61
CA ILE A 9 -8.86 4.89 10.61
C ILE A 9 -9.89 5.40 11.62
N VAL A 10 -9.42 6.07 12.67
CA VAL A 10 -10.28 6.72 13.65
C VAL A 10 -10.45 8.19 13.26
N PHE A 11 -11.69 8.57 12.94
CA PHE A 11 -12.06 9.95 12.64
C PHE A 11 -12.80 10.56 13.84
N GLU A 12 -12.16 11.48 14.56
CA GLU A 12 -12.74 12.17 15.72
C GLU A 12 -13.13 13.62 15.36
N GLY A 13 -14.33 14.04 15.79
CA GLY A 13 -14.71 15.45 15.73
C GLY A 13 -16.12 15.71 16.25
N ILE A 14 -16.31 16.87 16.89
CA ILE A 14 -17.61 17.29 17.46
C ILE A 14 -18.74 17.44 16.42
N LEU A 15 -18.40 17.52 15.13
CA LEU A 15 -19.32 17.62 14.00
C LEU A 15 -19.09 16.51 12.97
N ALA A 16 -18.45 15.41 13.35
CA ALA A 16 -18.12 14.32 12.43
C ALA A 16 -19.36 13.76 11.71
N PHE A 17 -20.51 13.74 12.39
CA PHE A 17 -21.76 13.22 11.82
C PHE A 17 -22.58 14.26 11.05
N ALA A 18 -22.12 15.51 10.95
CA ALA A 18 -22.84 16.54 10.20
C ALA A 18 -22.71 16.37 8.67
N ASN A 19 -21.62 15.77 8.19
CA ASN A 19 -21.37 15.58 6.75
C ASN A 19 -21.94 14.24 6.25
N LYS A 20 -22.96 14.29 5.40
CA LYS A 20 -23.62 13.12 4.82
C LYS A 20 -22.71 12.28 3.90
N GLU A 21 -21.74 12.89 3.24
CA GLU A 21 -20.79 12.15 2.41
C GLU A 21 -19.83 11.34 3.28
N LEU A 22 -19.36 11.94 4.38
CA LEU A 22 -18.51 11.25 5.34
C LEU A 22 -19.24 10.07 6.00
N LEU A 23 -20.51 10.23 6.38
CA LEU A 23 -21.32 9.15 6.96
C LEU A 23 -21.42 7.91 6.05
N LYS A 24 -21.33 8.07 4.73
CA LYS A 24 -21.35 6.95 3.77
C LYS A 24 -20.02 6.20 3.70
N LEU A 25 -18.93 6.81 4.14
CA LEU A 25 -17.58 6.24 4.13
C LEU A 25 -17.22 5.58 5.46
N LEU A 26 -17.97 5.84 6.54
CA LEU A 26 -17.69 5.29 7.87
C LEU A 26 -18.34 3.92 8.05
N ASP A 27 -17.52 2.91 8.33
CA ASP A 27 -17.99 1.54 8.62
C ASP A 27 -18.64 1.42 10.01
N MET A 28 -18.24 2.30 10.95
CA MET A 28 -18.73 2.31 12.33
C MET A 28 -18.84 3.74 12.86
N LYS A 29 -20.01 4.11 13.38
CA LYS A 29 -20.33 5.46 13.89
C LYS A 29 -20.56 5.39 15.40
N VAL A 30 -19.61 5.90 16.17
CA VAL A 30 -19.66 5.94 17.63
C VAL A 30 -19.96 7.35 18.12
N PHE A 31 -21.04 7.53 18.87
CA PHE A 31 -21.34 8.78 19.57
C PHE A 31 -20.99 8.65 21.05
N VAL A 32 -20.17 9.55 21.57
CA VAL A 32 -19.84 9.59 23.00
C VAL A 32 -20.78 10.55 23.71
N ASP A 33 -21.65 10.00 24.55
CA ASP A 33 -22.61 10.78 25.31
C ASP A 33 -22.11 11.05 26.74
N THR A 34 -22.29 12.28 27.19
CA THR A 34 -21.85 12.74 28.51
C THR A 34 -22.74 13.86 28.99
N ASP A 35 -23.14 13.78 30.25
CA ASP A 35 -24.05 14.73 30.87
C ASP A 35 -23.53 16.19 30.79
N SER A 36 -24.48 17.12 30.62
CA SER A 36 -24.18 18.53 30.36
C SER A 36 -23.42 19.22 31.50
N ASP A 37 -23.66 18.80 32.74
CA ASP A 37 -22.99 19.27 33.96
C ASP A 37 -21.53 18.79 34.02
N ILE A 38 -21.26 17.52 33.73
CA ILE A 38 -19.90 16.97 33.63
C ILE A 38 -19.11 17.71 32.54
N ARG A 39 -19.72 17.95 31.37
CA ARG A 39 -19.10 18.70 30.28
C ARG A 39 -18.80 20.14 30.66
N LEU A 40 -19.70 20.79 31.40
CA LEU A 40 -19.50 22.14 31.93
C LEU A 40 -18.37 22.18 32.97
N VAL A 41 -18.34 21.24 33.91
CA VAL A 41 -17.29 21.14 34.94
C VAL A 41 -15.91 20.94 34.30
N ARG A 42 -15.78 20.00 33.37
CA ARG A 42 -14.53 19.76 32.62
C ARG A 42 -14.07 21.00 31.87
N ARG A 43 -15.01 21.77 31.32
CA ARG A 43 -14.71 23.03 30.61
C ARG A 43 -14.29 24.14 31.57
N LEU A 44 -14.97 24.29 32.70
CA LEU A 44 -14.63 25.27 33.73
C LEU A 44 -13.22 25.03 34.24
N GLN A 45 -12.90 23.78 34.64
CA GLN A 45 -11.55 23.41 35.09
C GLN A 45 -10.49 23.79 34.04
N ARG A 46 -10.69 23.41 32.78
CA ARG A 46 -9.76 23.71 31.68
C ARG A 46 -9.59 25.21 31.42
N ASP A 47 -10.70 25.94 31.23
CA ASP A 47 -10.65 27.36 30.85
C ASP A 47 -10.17 28.26 32.02
N ILE A 48 -10.39 27.86 33.27
CA ILE A 48 -9.91 28.58 34.46
C ILE A 48 -8.44 28.25 34.73
N MET A 49 -8.08 26.96 34.83
CA MET A 49 -6.74 26.52 35.25
C MET A 49 -5.69 26.69 34.15
N GLU A 50 -6.02 26.37 32.90
CA GLU A 50 -5.04 26.37 31.81
C GLU A 50 -5.01 27.69 31.04
N ARG A 51 -6.10 28.48 31.07
CA ARG A 51 -6.26 29.68 30.25
C ARG A 51 -6.52 30.97 31.04
N GLY A 52 -6.58 30.89 32.37
CA GLY A 52 -6.69 32.04 33.27
C GLY A 52 -7.98 32.85 33.12
N ARG A 53 -9.09 32.24 32.68
CA ARG A 53 -10.36 32.94 32.49
C ARG A 53 -11.17 33.06 33.78
N ASP A 54 -11.95 34.14 33.88
CA ASP A 54 -12.92 34.33 34.97
C ASP A 54 -14.14 33.41 34.82
N VAL A 55 -14.63 32.91 35.97
CA VAL A 55 -15.74 31.94 36.07
C VAL A 55 -17.01 32.49 35.43
N ALA A 56 -17.35 33.76 35.70
CA ALA A 56 -18.58 34.35 35.17
C ALA A 56 -18.51 34.49 33.63
N GLY A 57 -17.32 34.78 33.10
CA GLY A 57 -17.06 34.83 31.66
C GLY A 57 -17.28 33.47 30.97
N VAL A 58 -16.77 32.39 31.56
CA VAL A 58 -16.92 31.02 31.02
C VAL A 58 -18.38 30.56 31.03
N ILE A 59 -19.10 30.80 32.14
CA ILE A 59 -20.52 30.45 32.25
C ILE A 59 -21.36 31.24 31.22
N LYS A 60 -21.10 32.53 31.07
CA LYS A 60 -21.78 33.37 30.07
C LYS A 60 -21.54 32.87 28.65
N GLN A 61 -20.30 32.48 28.32
CA GLN A 61 -19.96 31.92 27.00
C GLN A 61 -20.64 30.57 26.78
N TYR A 62 -20.66 29.70 27.79
CA TYR A 62 -21.27 28.38 27.70
C TYR A 62 -22.77 28.47 27.39
N ASN A 63 -23.51 29.26 28.17
CA ASN A 63 -24.96 29.42 27.98
C ASN A 63 -25.30 30.14 26.68
N LYS A 64 -24.48 31.12 26.25
CA LYS A 64 -24.76 31.91 25.06
C LYS A 64 -24.46 31.15 23.75
N PHE A 65 -23.40 30.36 23.72
CA PHE A 65 -22.89 29.80 22.46
C PHE A 65 -22.72 28.29 22.47
N VAL A 66 -22.28 27.69 23.57
CA VAL A 66 -21.84 26.28 23.57
C VAL A 66 -23.02 25.33 23.75
N LYS A 67 -23.86 25.59 24.75
CA LYS A 67 -25.04 24.77 25.03
C LYS A 67 -26.05 24.80 23.87
N PRO A 68 -26.46 25.97 23.34
CA PRO A 68 -27.37 26.02 22.19
C PRO A 68 -26.80 25.34 20.94
N ALA A 69 -25.50 25.50 20.67
CA ALA A 69 -24.88 24.85 19.52
C ALA A 69 -24.85 23.32 19.64
N PHE A 70 -24.65 22.78 20.86
CA PHE A 70 -24.73 21.35 21.08
C PHE A 70 -26.15 20.82 20.85
N GLU A 71 -27.15 21.42 21.51
CA GLU A 71 -28.56 21.00 21.41
C GLU A 71 -29.09 21.10 19.98
N GLN A 72 -28.66 22.13 19.22
CA GLN A 72 -29.16 22.35 17.87
C GLN A 72 -28.45 21.52 16.81
N TYR A 73 -27.14 21.30 16.92
CA TYR A 73 -26.33 20.75 15.82
C TYR A 73 -25.62 19.42 16.14
N ILE A 74 -25.39 19.10 17.41
CA ILE A 74 -24.58 17.94 17.79
C ILE A 74 -25.49 16.83 18.37
N GLU A 75 -26.34 17.15 19.34
CA GLU A 75 -27.24 16.20 19.99
C GLU A 75 -28.15 15.45 18.99
N PRO A 76 -28.75 16.09 17.97
CA PRO A 76 -29.58 15.37 17.00
C PRO A 76 -28.80 14.32 16.19
N THR A 77 -27.46 14.46 16.08
CA THR A 77 -26.63 13.51 15.33
C THR A 77 -26.48 12.15 16.02
N VAL A 78 -26.90 12.01 17.29
CA VAL A 78 -27.03 10.70 17.96
C VAL A 78 -27.86 9.72 17.14
N GLN A 79 -28.88 10.21 16.43
CA GLN A 79 -29.79 9.36 15.65
C GLN A 79 -29.12 8.59 14.51
N VAL A 80 -27.97 9.07 14.03
CA VAL A 80 -27.20 8.41 12.96
C VAL A 80 -26.05 7.55 13.49
N ALA A 81 -25.86 7.50 14.81
CA ALA A 81 -24.83 6.68 15.43
C ALA A 81 -25.25 5.21 15.48
N ASP A 82 -24.30 4.31 15.24
CA ASP A 82 -24.52 2.87 15.40
C ASP A 82 -24.39 2.46 16.87
N ILE A 83 -23.50 3.14 17.61
CA ILE A 83 -23.26 2.91 19.04
C ILE A 83 -23.22 4.24 19.79
N VAL A 84 -23.89 4.29 20.93
CA VAL A 84 -23.81 5.40 21.89
C VAL A 84 -23.07 4.93 23.13
N VAL A 85 -21.97 5.59 23.47
CA VAL A 85 -21.15 5.27 24.65
C VAL A 85 -21.43 6.30 25.76
N PRO A 86 -22.20 5.93 26.78
CA PRO A 86 -22.46 6.81 27.91
C PRO A 86 -21.21 6.92 28.80
N ARG A 87 -20.97 8.11 29.36
CA ARG A 87 -19.86 8.44 30.28
C ARG A 87 -18.46 8.36 29.63
N GLY A 88 -18.40 8.20 28.30
CA GLY A 88 -17.16 8.21 27.53
C GLY A 88 -16.10 7.22 28.01
N GLY A 89 -14.86 7.68 28.17
CA GLY A 89 -13.68 6.85 28.43
C GLY A 89 -13.66 6.09 29.77
N GLU A 90 -14.62 6.33 30.65
CA GLU A 90 -14.77 5.58 31.92
C GLU A 90 -15.59 4.29 31.73
N ASN A 91 -16.20 4.11 30.55
CA ASN A 91 -17.00 2.93 30.23
C ASN A 91 -16.17 1.87 29.52
N PHE A 92 -15.30 1.20 30.29
CA PHE A 92 -14.41 0.15 29.79
C PHE A 92 -15.14 -0.99 29.08
N VAL A 93 -16.35 -1.35 29.54
CA VAL A 93 -17.16 -2.40 28.90
C VAL A 93 -17.57 -2.01 27.47
N ALA A 94 -17.98 -0.76 27.26
CA ALA A 94 -18.33 -0.28 25.93
C ALA A 94 -17.11 -0.17 25.02
N LEU A 95 -15.96 0.23 25.57
CA LEU A 95 -14.68 0.27 24.84
C LEU A 95 -14.26 -1.14 24.40
N ASP A 96 -14.32 -2.13 25.29
CA ASP A 96 -13.98 -3.52 24.96
C ASP A 96 -14.87 -4.09 23.86
N LEU A 97 -16.17 -3.79 23.88
CA LEU A 97 -17.10 -4.20 22.83
C LEU A 97 -16.77 -3.56 21.48
N ILE A 98 -16.39 -2.28 21.46
CA ILE A 98 -15.94 -1.60 20.23
C ILE A 98 -14.66 -2.25 19.71
N VAL A 99 -13.68 -2.49 20.59
CA VAL A 99 -12.40 -3.13 20.24
C VAL A 99 -12.64 -4.53 19.67
N GLN A 100 -13.46 -5.36 20.31
CA GLN A 100 -13.83 -6.70 19.81
C GLN A 100 -14.54 -6.64 18.46
N HIS A 101 -15.43 -5.67 18.26
CA HIS A 101 -16.10 -5.49 16.98
C HIS A 101 -15.11 -5.17 15.86
N VAL A 102 -14.19 -4.22 16.11
CA VAL A 102 -13.13 -3.86 15.17
C VAL A 102 -12.26 -5.07 14.86
N HIS A 103 -11.86 -5.87 15.86
CA HIS A 103 -11.13 -7.12 15.65
C HIS A 103 -11.88 -8.09 14.72
N SER A 104 -13.17 -8.32 14.97
CA SER A 104 -13.97 -9.19 14.12
C SER A 104 -14.08 -8.70 12.67
N GLN A 105 -14.15 -7.38 12.46
CA GLN A 105 -14.15 -6.82 11.10
C GLN A 105 -12.78 -6.97 10.42
N LEU A 106 -11.69 -6.73 11.16
CA LEU A 106 -10.33 -6.92 10.66
C LEU A 106 -10.04 -8.38 10.31
N GLU A 107 -10.55 -9.34 11.08
CA GLU A 107 -10.42 -10.77 10.78
C GLU A 107 -11.14 -11.15 9.47
N LYS A 108 -12.31 -10.58 9.19
CA LYS A 108 -13.01 -10.81 7.91
C LYS A 108 -12.23 -10.26 6.70
N VAL A 109 -11.56 -9.12 6.87
CA VAL A 109 -10.69 -8.55 5.83
C VAL A 109 -9.41 -9.38 5.68
N SER A 110 -8.83 -9.83 6.79
CA SER A 110 -7.64 -10.70 6.82
C SER A 110 -7.91 -12.10 6.25
N GLN A 111 -9.14 -12.62 6.34
CA GLN A 111 -9.52 -13.87 5.67
C GLN A 111 -9.38 -13.80 4.14
N GLY A 112 -9.40 -12.62 3.53
CA GLY A 112 -9.02 -12.42 2.12
C GLY A 112 -7.54 -12.69 1.85
N ALA A 113 -6.66 -12.42 2.81
CA ALA A 113 -5.23 -12.76 2.77
C ALA A 113 -4.97 -14.21 3.19
N ALA A 114 -5.72 -14.77 4.16
CA ALA A 114 -5.65 -16.19 4.53
C ALA A 114 -6.19 -17.11 3.43
N LEU A 115 -7.12 -16.62 2.61
CA LEU A 115 -7.54 -17.30 1.37
C LEU A 115 -6.34 -17.54 0.46
N ALA A 116 -5.32 -16.67 0.40
CA ALA A 116 -4.12 -16.91 -0.41
C ALA A 116 -3.33 -18.17 0.01
N SER A 117 -3.39 -18.58 1.29
CA SER A 117 -2.84 -19.87 1.74
C SER A 117 -3.71 -21.07 1.37
N ALA A 118 -5.01 -20.87 1.15
CA ALA A 118 -5.93 -21.90 0.64
C ALA A 118 -5.81 -22.15 -0.88
N HIS A 119 -4.94 -21.41 -1.59
CA HIS A 119 -4.76 -21.52 -3.05
C HIS A 119 -3.65 -22.50 -3.46
N GLN A 120 -3.08 -23.29 -2.54
CA GLN A 120 -2.13 -24.34 -2.92
C GLN A 120 -2.78 -25.33 -3.91
N GLY A 121 -2.36 -25.25 -5.18
CA GLY A 121 -2.86 -26.11 -6.26
C GLY A 121 -3.96 -25.53 -7.15
N GLN A 122 -4.32 -24.25 -7.02
CA GLN A 122 -5.15 -23.58 -8.02
C GLN A 122 -4.36 -23.28 -9.30
N PRO A 123 -5.02 -23.22 -10.47
CA PRO A 123 -4.36 -22.82 -11.70
C PRO A 123 -3.89 -21.36 -11.60
N LEU A 124 -2.68 -21.08 -12.10
CA LEU A 124 -2.13 -19.73 -12.13
C LEU A 124 -3.07 -18.75 -12.85
N PRO A 125 -3.18 -17.50 -12.39
CA PRO A 125 -4.09 -16.52 -12.95
C PRO A 125 -3.71 -16.16 -14.39
N LYS A 126 -4.72 -15.84 -15.22
CA LYS A 126 -4.52 -15.49 -16.64
C LYS A 126 -3.72 -14.20 -16.87
N THR A 127 -3.65 -13.33 -15.87
CA THR A 127 -2.87 -12.09 -15.90
C THR A 127 -1.37 -12.31 -15.65
N LEU A 128 -0.97 -13.50 -15.20
CA LEU A 128 0.43 -13.88 -15.05
C LEU A 128 1.05 -14.25 -16.40
N SER A 129 2.16 -13.61 -16.72
CA SER A 129 3.05 -13.96 -17.82
C SER A 129 4.41 -14.36 -17.27
N VAL A 130 4.82 -15.60 -17.49
CA VAL A 130 6.14 -16.10 -17.11
C VAL A 130 7.04 -16.06 -18.34
N LEU A 131 8.26 -15.52 -18.18
CA LEU A 131 9.29 -15.54 -19.22
C LEU A 131 9.55 -16.98 -19.68
N GLU A 132 9.74 -17.17 -20.99
CA GLU A 132 10.02 -18.48 -21.55
C GLU A 132 11.24 -19.15 -20.90
N SER A 133 11.07 -20.39 -20.44
CA SER A 133 12.10 -21.16 -19.74
C SER A 133 13.09 -21.80 -20.72
N THR A 134 13.78 -20.99 -21.51
CA THR A 134 14.85 -21.46 -22.41
C THR A 134 16.02 -22.06 -21.62
N PRO A 135 16.87 -22.92 -22.22
CA PRO A 135 18.05 -23.46 -21.55
C PRO A 135 18.95 -22.38 -20.96
N GLN A 136 19.04 -21.21 -21.62
CA GLN A 136 19.83 -20.08 -21.15
C GLN A 136 19.21 -19.40 -19.93
N VAL A 137 17.89 -19.16 -19.95
CA VAL A 137 17.18 -18.60 -18.78
C VAL A 137 17.27 -19.54 -17.59
N ARG A 138 17.13 -20.86 -17.83
CA ARG A 138 17.32 -21.89 -16.80
C ARG A 138 18.74 -21.90 -16.24
N GLY A 139 19.77 -21.80 -17.09
CA GLY A 139 21.16 -21.73 -16.63
C GLY A 139 21.44 -20.51 -15.76
N MET A 140 20.89 -19.34 -16.13
CA MET A 140 21.01 -18.14 -15.30
C MET A 140 20.27 -18.29 -13.97
N HIS A 141 19.07 -18.87 -13.98
CA HIS A 141 18.34 -19.23 -12.76
C HIS A 141 19.14 -20.16 -11.84
N THR A 142 19.79 -21.18 -12.40
CA THR A 142 20.63 -22.09 -11.61
C THR A 142 21.78 -21.35 -10.92
N ILE A 143 22.41 -20.39 -11.59
CA ILE A 143 23.51 -19.61 -11.03
C ILE A 143 23.01 -18.70 -9.90
N ILE A 144 21.96 -17.91 -10.12
CA ILE A 144 21.47 -16.97 -9.09
C ILE A 144 20.87 -17.70 -7.87
N ARG A 145 20.47 -18.96 -8.00
CA ARG A 145 19.94 -19.79 -6.91
C ARG A 145 21.00 -20.62 -6.21
N ASN A 146 22.21 -20.70 -6.77
CA ASN A 146 23.29 -21.45 -6.18
C ASN A 146 23.89 -20.66 -5.01
N LYS A 147 23.84 -21.24 -3.81
CA LYS A 147 24.44 -20.66 -2.60
C LYS A 147 25.94 -20.42 -2.70
N ASP A 148 26.64 -21.18 -3.56
CA ASP A 148 28.09 -21.11 -3.71
C ASP A 148 28.51 -20.09 -4.79
N THR A 149 27.56 -19.38 -5.40
CA THR A 149 27.83 -18.36 -6.43
C THR A 149 28.42 -17.09 -5.82
N THR A 150 29.46 -16.56 -6.45
CA THR A 150 30.11 -15.33 -6.01
C THR A 150 29.20 -14.11 -6.20
N ARG A 151 29.39 -13.08 -5.37
CA ARG A 151 28.62 -11.82 -5.47
C ARG A 151 28.66 -11.22 -6.88
N ASP A 152 29.83 -11.18 -7.52
CA ASP A 152 29.99 -10.57 -8.84
C ASP A 152 29.24 -11.34 -9.93
N GLU A 153 29.27 -12.68 -9.87
CA GLU A 153 28.49 -13.52 -10.78
C GLU A 153 26.99 -13.36 -10.54
N PHE A 154 26.56 -13.37 -9.27
CA PHE A 154 25.16 -13.16 -8.91
C PHE A 154 24.64 -11.84 -9.49
N ILE A 155 25.39 -10.74 -9.30
CA ILE A 155 25.09 -9.42 -9.85
C ILE A 155 24.99 -9.45 -11.37
N PHE A 156 25.98 -10.05 -12.02
CA PHE A 156 26.07 -10.10 -13.48
C PHE A 156 24.89 -10.87 -14.09
N TYR A 157 24.60 -12.08 -13.60
CA TYR A 157 23.53 -12.92 -14.12
C TYR A 157 22.14 -12.40 -13.76
N SER A 158 21.97 -11.79 -12.58
CA SER A 158 20.73 -11.11 -12.20
C SER A 158 20.42 -9.95 -13.16
N LYS A 159 21.39 -9.08 -13.44
CA LYS A 159 21.21 -7.98 -14.42
C LYS A 159 20.86 -8.48 -15.81
N ARG A 160 21.44 -9.60 -16.24
CA ARG A 160 21.11 -10.23 -17.53
C ARG A 160 19.65 -10.74 -17.55
N LEU A 161 19.19 -11.38 -16.47
CA LEU A 161 17.79 -11.80 -16.35
C LEU A 161 16.83 -10.61 -16.30
N MET A 162 17.15 -9.56 -15.56
CA MET A 162 16.33 -8.33 -15.49
C MET A 162 16.14 -7.71 -16.88
N ARG A 163 17.20 -7.67 -17.70
CA ARG A 163 17.10 -7.15 -19.07
C ARG A 163 16.13 -7.98 -19.93
N LEU A 164 16.19 -9.31 -19.85
CA LEU A 164 15.26 -10.18 -20.57
C LEU A 164 13.82 -10.03 -20.07
N LEU A 165 13.64 -9.90 -18.75
CA LEU A 165 12.34 -9.67 -18.13
C LEU A 165 11.71 -8.36 -18.62
N ILE A 166 12.49 -7.29 -18.70
CA ILE A 166 12.02 -5.98 -19.17
C ILE A 166 11.65 -6.02 -20.65
N GLU A 167 12.49 -6.62 -21.51
CA GLU A 167 12.16 -6.79 -22.94
C GLU A 167 10.86 -7.58 -23.13
N HIS A 168 10.68 -8.65 -22.35
CA HIS A 168 9.45 -9.43 -22.34
C HIS A 168 8.25 -8.60 -21.88
N ALA A 169 8.41 -7.77 -20.84
CA ALA A 169 7.36 -6.87 -20.37
C ALA A 169 6.94 -5.83 -21.42
N LEU A 170 7.90 -5.24 -22.12
CA LEU A 170 7.63 -4.26 -23.18
C LEU A 170 6.86 -4.86 -24.36
N SER A 171 6.91 -6.18 -24.56
CA SER A 171 6.14 -6.86 -25.61
C SER A 171 4.62 -6.81 -25.40
N PHE A 172 4.16 -6.59 -24.17
CA PHE A 172 2.73 -6.48 -23.81
C PHE A 172 2.17 -5.06 -24.01
N LEU A 173 3.02 -4.08 -24.31
CA LEU A 173 2.57 -2.72 -24.59
C LEU A 173 1.82 -2.65 -25.93
N PRO A 174 0.82 -1.76 -26.06
CA PRO A 174 0.05 -1.63 -27.30
C PRO A 174 0.89 -1.02 -28.43
N LEU A 175 1.36 -1.88 -29.33
CA LEU A 175 2.05 -1.47 -30.54
C LEU A 175 1.08 -1.23 -31.69
N LYS A 176 1.25 -0.13 -32.43
CA LYS A 176 0.48 0.18 -33.64
C LYS A 176 1.27 -0.17 -34.89
N SER A 177 0.61 -0.74 -35.89
CA SER A 177 1.22 -0.97 -37.21
C SER A 177 1.58 0.37 -37.85
N VAL A 178 2.78 0.42 -38.44
CA VAL A 178 3.28 1.59 -39.16
C VAL A 178 4.07 1.12 -40.36
N THR A 179 3.89 1.77 -41.49
CA THR A 179 4.70 1.53 -42.68
C THR A 179 5.79 2.60 -42.75
N VAL A 180 7.03 2.18 -42.93
CA VAL A 180 8.18 3.07 -43.10
C VAL A 180 8.87 2.78 -44.42
N GLU A 181 9.39 3.81 -45.06
CA GLU A 181 10.22 3.66 -46.25
C GLU A 181 11.66 3.36 -45.82
N THR A 182 12.23 2.27 -46.34
CA THR A 182 13.63 1.92 -46.08
C THR A 182 14.57 2.83 -46.88
N PRO A 183 15.86 2.93 -46.51
CA PRO A 183 16.84 3.68 -47.31
C PRO A 183 17.00 3.19 -48.77
N GLN A 184 16.44 2.02 -49.11
CA GLN A 184 16.42 1.43 -50.45
C GLN A 184 15.15 1.80 -51.24
N GLY A 185 14.27 2.65 -50.68
CA GLY A 185 13.01 3.06 -51.31
C GLY A 185 11.90 1.99 -51.27
N THR A 186 12.06 0.95 -50.43
CA THR A 186 11.06 -0.13 -50.30
C THR A 186 10.24 0.08 -49.03
N MET A 187 8.93 -0.16 -49.11
CA MET A 187 8.05 -0.04 -47.95
C MET A 187 8.18 -1.26 -47.02
N TYR A 188 8.41 -1.02 -45.73
CA TYR A 188 8.47 -2.03 -44.68
C TYR A 188 7.32 -1.83 -43.69
N GLU A 189 6.52 -2.88 -43.46
CA GLU A 189 5.47 -2.89 -42.46
C GLU A 189 6.06 -3.32 -41.09
N GLY A 190 6.08 -2.37 -40.16
CA GLY A 190 6.58 -2.56 -38.81
C GLY A 190 5.54 -2.23 -37.75
N LYS A 191 6.00 -2.22 -36.51
CA LYS A 191 5.22 -1.85 -35.34
C LYS A 191 5.92 -0.73 -34.58
N ARG A 192 5.14 0.19 -34.00
CA ARG A 192 5.65 1.30 -33.20
C ARG A 192 4.77 1.52 -31.99
N PHE A 193 5.41 1.71 -30.84
CA PHE A 193 4.75 2.22 -29.64
C PHE A 193 4.47 3.72 -29.83
N HIS A 194 3.21 4.16 -29.78
CA HIS A 194 2.83 5.50 -30.21
C HIS A 194 2.00 6.26 -29.15
N ARG A 195 2.41 7.50 -28.86
CA ARG A 195 1.73 8.54 -28.05
C ARG A 195 1.63 8.33 -26.53
N GLN A 196 1.87 7.13 -26.03
CA GLN A 196 1.82 6.87 -24.58
C GLN A 196 3.24 6.89 -23.99
N ARG A 197 3.35 7.39 -22.76
CA ARG A 197 4.60 7.45 -22.01
C ARG A 197 4.71 6.19 -21.14
N ILE A 198 5.95 5.75 -20.91
CA ILE A 198 6.27 4.66 -19.99
C ILE A 198 6.96 5.29 -18.78
N THR A 199 6.58 4.88 -17.59
CA THR A 199 7.23 5.28 -16.34
C THR A 199 7.62 4.02 -15.57
N GLY A 200 8.88 3.94 -15.14
CA GLY A 200 9.32 2.91 -14.19
C GLY A 200 9.04 3.36 -12.77
N VAL A 201 8.55 2.47 -11.91
CA VAL A 201 8.38 2.73 -10.48
C VAL A 201 9.01 1.61 -9.68
N SER A 202 9.98 1.93 -8.84
CA SER A 202 10.72 0.94 -8.05
C SER A 202 10.13 0.84 -6.64
N ILE A 203 9.81 -0.38 -6.20
CA ILE A 203 9.54 -0.68 -4.80
C ILE A 203 10.89 -0.80 -4.10
N LEU A 204 11.18 0.15 -3.21
CA LEU A 204 12.46 0.23 -2.54
C LEU A 204 12.55 -0.82 -1.42
N ARG A 205 13.71 -1.43 -1.21
CA ARG A 205 14.99 -1.12 -1.89
C ARG A 205 15.28 -1.99 -3.12
N ALA A 206 14.76 -3.20 -3.15
CA ALA A 206 15.21 -4.20 -4.11
C ALA A 206 14.79 -3.91 -5.56
N GLY A 207 13.66 -3.24 -5.78
CA GLY A 207 13.22 -2.81 -7.11
C GLY A 207 14.16 -1.82 -7.80
N GLU A 208 15.00 -1.08 -7.05
CA GLU A 208 15.96 -0.13 -7.62
C GLU A 208 17.01 -0.83 -8.50
N THR A 209 17.31 -2.10 -8.22
CA THR A 209 18.27 -2.89 -9.00
C THR A 209 17.89 -3.04 -10.48
N MET A 210 16.60 -2.95 -10.80
CA MET A 210 16.06 -3.08 -12.15
C MET A 210 16.13 -1.76 -12.94
N GLU A 211 16.32 -0.61 -12.29
CA GLU A 211 16.32 0.71 -12.94
C GLU A 211 17.42 0.82 -14.01
N GLN A 212 18.61 0.27 -13.73
CA GLN A 212 19.72 0.27 -14.70
C GLN A 212 19.38 -0.56 -15.94
N ALA A 213 18.74 -1.72 -15.76
CA ALA A 213 18.30 -2.55 -16.87
C ALA A 213 17.17 -1.87 -17.67
N LEU A 214 16.27 -1.16 -16.98
CA LEU A 214 15.15 -0.47 -17.61
C LEU A 214 15.63 0.73 -18.44
N THR A 215 16.52 1.55 -17.89
CA THR A 215 17.10 2.71 -18.58
C THR A 215 18.01 2.32 -19.75
N ALA A 216 18.60 1.12 -19.71
CA ALA A 216 19.39 0.57 -20.81
C ALA A 216 18.52 0.14 -22.02
N VAL A 217 17.25 -0.20 -21.79
CA VAL A 217 16.30 -0.61 -22.84
C VAL A 217 15.41 0.57 -23.28
N CYS A 218 14.92 1.36 -22.32
CA CYS A 218 14.05 2.52 -22.54
C CYS A 218 14.82 3.81 -22.30
N LYS A 219 15.16 4.51 -23.40
CA LYS A 219 15.81 5.82 -23.32
C LYS A 219 14.87 6.89 -22.76
N ASP A 220 15.40 7.78 -21.92
CA ASP A 220 14.71 8.94 -21.33
C ASP A 220 13.44 8.57 -20.50
N ILE A 221 13.43 7.37 -19.91
CA ILE A 221 12.32 6.92 -19.05
C ILE A 221 12.28 7.69 -17.72
N ARG A 222 11.07 8.01 -17.26
CA ARG A 222 10.85 8.64 -15.95
C ARG A 222 10.84 7.55 -14.87
N LEU A 223 11.48 7.82 -13.74
CA LEU A 223 11.56 6.90 -12.62
C LEU A 223 10.83 7.47 -11.39
N GLY A 224 9.94 6.68 -10.84
CA GLY A 224 9.32 6.87 -9.54
C GLY A 224 9.86 5.88 -8.51
N LYS A 225 9.72 6.22 -7.23
CA LYS A 225 10.20 5.40 -6.11
C LYS A 225 9.14 5.35 -5.02
N ILE A 226 8.89 4.15 -4.51
CA ILE A 226 7.95 3.88 -3.42
C ILE A 226 8.71 3.08 -2.36
N LEU A 227 8.85 3.61 -1.14
CA LEU A 227 9.39 2.85 0.00
C LEU A 227 8.23 2.34 0.84
N ILE A 228 8.09 1.02 0.87
CA ILE A 228 7.15 0.33 1.73
C ILE A 228 7.97 -0.47 2.73
N GLN A 229 7.68 -0.28 4.02
CA GLN A 229 8.29 -1.08 5.07
C GLN A 229 7.20 -1.75 5.87
N THR A 230 7.38 -3.05 6.11
CA THR A 230 6.60 -3.78 7.09
C THR A 230 7.23 -3.51 8.43
N ASN A 231 6.51 -2.85 9.32
CA ASN A 231 7.05 -2.54 10.63
C ASN A 231 7.15 -3.83 11.45
N LEU A 232 8.38 -4.30 11.73
CA LEU A 232 8.62 -5.51 12.52
C LEU A 232 8.55 -5.25 14.03
N ASP A 233 8.64 -3.98 14.44
CA ASP A 233 8.70 -3.52 15.83
C ASP A 233 7.72 -2.35 16.04
N THR A 234 6.42 -2.62 16.22
CA THR A 234 5.50 -1.55 16.69
C THR A 234 4.55 -2.02 17.77
N GLY A 235 5.05 -1.92 19.01
CA GLY A 235 4.30 -1.24 20.05
C GLY A 235 4.51 0.27 19.98
N GLU A 236 3.85 0.93 18.99
CA GLU A 236 3.74 2.39 18.73
C GLU A 236 4.73 3.08 17.74
N PRO A 237 4.26 4.07 16.94
CA PRO A 237 5.01 4.65 15.82
C PRO A 237 5.93 5.83 16.21
N GLU A 238 7.18 5.81 15.73
CA GLU A 238 8.06 6.99 15.73
C GLU A 238 7.65 8.01 14.66
N VAL A 239 7.12 9.15 15.12
CA VAL A 239 6.99 10.38 14.35
C VAL A 239 8.21 11.26 14.66
N SER A 240 9.17 11.37 13.74
CA SER A 240 10.26 12.34 13.91
C SER A 240 9.73 13.77 13.77
N PRO A 241 9.95 14.67 14.76
CA PRO A 241 9.25 15.93 14.90
C PRO A 241 9.99 17.09 14.22
N ALA A 242 9.27 17.88 13.42
CA ALA A 242 9.63 19.28 13.22
C ALA A 242 8.38 20.12 12.97
N ALA A 243 8.17 21.07 13.88
CA ALA A 243 7.22 22.19 13.89
C ALA A 243 5.81 21.95 14.48
N PRO A 244 5.27 22.95 15.22
CA PRO A 244 4.37 22.70 16.33
C PRO A 244 2.90 23.10 16.06
N TRP A 245 2.04 22.71 16.99
CA TRP A 245 0.62 23.05 17.27
C TRP A 245 -0.51 22.54 16.34
N HIS A 246 -1.36 21.71 16.98
CA HIS A 246 -2.79 21.41 16.75
C HIS A 246 -3.21 20.50 15.59
N THR A 247 -3.19 19.18 15.85
CA THR A 247 -4.29 18.19 15.71
C THR A 247 -3.66 16.82 15.92
N THR A 248 -3.83 16.23 17.10
CA THR A 248 -3.16 14.96 17.44
C THR A 248 -4.03 13.79 16.99
N MET A 249 -3.66 13.18 15.86
CA MET A 249 -4.10 11.84 15.48
C MET A 249 -3.33 10.84 16.35
N HIS A 250 -4.02 10.11 17.22
CA HIS A 250 -3.42 8.99 17.96
C HIS A 250 -3.75 7.68 17.23
N CYS A 251 -2.71 6.98 16.78
CA CYS A 251 -2.81 5.63 16.24
C CYS A 251 -2.66 4.64 17.39
N TRP A 252 -3.69 3.83 17.68
CA TRP A 252 -3.60 2.73 18.63
C TRP A 252 -3.47 1.42 17.85
N GLN A 253 -2.51 0.58 18.24
CA GLN A 253 -2.29 -0.74 17.66
C GLN A 253 -2.32 -1.77 18.79
N VAL A 254 -3.28 -2.69 18.73
CA VAL A 254 -3.33 -3.87 19.61
C VAL A 254 -3.58 -5.08 18.71
N SER A 255 -2.56 -5.90 18.46
CA SER A 255 -2.73 -7.22 17.84
C SER A 255 -1.59 -8.18 18.23
N ASN A 256 -1.94 -9.37 18.71
CA ASN A 256 -1.03 -10.48 19.08
C ASN A 256 -0.85 -11.50 17.92
N HIS A 257 -0.75 -11.05 16.66
CA HIS A 257 -0.39 -11.90 15.51
C HIS A 257 0.76 -11.25 14.71
N PRO A 258 1.81 -11.99 14.31
CA PRO A 258 3.07 -11.40 13.81
C PRO A 258 3.04 -10.97 12.34
N SER A 259 1.88 -10.60 11.78
CA SER A 259 1.81 -10.03 10.42
C SER A 259 1.34 -8.58 10.49
N PHE A 260 2.31 -7.67 10.58
CA PHE A 260 2.06 -6.23 10.60
C PHE A 260 1.73 -5.71 9.19
N PRO A 261 0.82 -4.74 9.04
CA PRO A 261 0.50 -4.19 7.73
C PRO A 261 1.68 -3.39 7.15
N PRO A 262 1.95 -3.48 5.82
CA PRO A 262 2.96 -2.67 5.16
C PRO A 262 2.58 -1.18 5.20
N GLN A 263 3.54 -0.33 5.57
CA GLN A 263 3.35 1.12 5.65
C GLN A 263 4.13 1.84 4.56
N LEU A 264 3.56 2.92 4.01
CA LEU A 264 4.23 3.77 3.04
C LEU A 264 5.08 4.81 3.76
N HIS A 265 6.41 4.71 3.64
CA HIS A 265 7.35 5.63 4.28
C HIS A 265 7.85 6.73 3.35
N TYR A 266 7.98 6.45 2.05
CA TYR A 266 8.47 7.42 1.08
C TYR A 266 7.77 7.23 -0.27
N LEU A 267 7.45 8.35 -0.91
CA LEU A 267 6.79 8.38 -2.21
C LEU A 267 7.36 9.50 -3.06
N ARG A 268 7.85 9.14 -4.24
CA ARG A 268 8.24 10.08 -5.29
C ARG A 268 7.79 9.56 -6.63
N LEU A 269 6.71 10.10 -7.17
CA LEU A 269 6.21 9.76 -8.51
C LEU A 269 6.41 10.93 -9.49
N PRO A 270 6.65 10.66 -10.78
CA PRO A 270 6.61 11.69 -11.81
C PRO A 270 5.25 12.41 -11.87
N LYS A 271 5.26 13.69 -12.25
CA LYS A 271 4.02 14.45 -12.51
C LYS A 271 3.29 13.83 -13.72
N GLU A 272 1.96 13.82 -13.71
CA GLU A 272 1.13 13.24 -14.79
C GLU A 272 1.39 11.74 -15.02
N ILE A 273 1.51 10.96 -13.95
CA ILE A 273 1.67 9.49 -14.05
C ILE A 273 0.36 8.79 -14.47
N SER A 274 -0.79 9.42 -14.29
CA SER A 274 -2.12 8.84 -14.56
C SER A 274 -2.35 8.42 -16.02
N GLU A 275 -1.65 9.04 -16.97
CA GLU A 275 -1.76 8.72 -18.40
C GLU A 275 -0.76 7.65 -18.87
N ASP A 276 0.21 7.31 -18.04
CA ASP A 276 1.34 6.46 -18.43
C ASP A 276 1.04 4.97 -18.29
N TYR A 277 1.84 4.16 -18.98
CA TYR A 277 2.05 2.77 -18.60
C TYR A 277 3.11 2.69 -17.51
N VAL A 278 2.78 2.03 -16.41
CA VAL A 278 3.65 1.95 -15.25
C VAL A 278 4.28 0.57 -15.17
N ILE A 279 5.61 0.51 -15.22
CA ILE A 279 6.41 -0.69 -14.94
C ILE A 279 6.78 -0.64 -13.47
N LEU A 280 5.99 -1.33 -12.63
CA LEU A 280 6.22 -1.45 -11.20
C LEU A 280 7.21 -2.59 -10.95
N MET A 281 8.37 -2.28 -10.37
CA MET A 281 9.49 -3.21 -10.25
C MET A 281 9.75 -3.58 -8.79
N ASP A 282 9.89 -4.88 -8.55
CA ASP A 282 10.37 -5.47 -7.31
C ASP A 282 11.31 -6.64 -7.66
N SER A 283 12.28 -7.00 -6.81
CA SER A 283 13.18 -8.12 -7.14
C SER A 283 12.52 -9.48 -6.91
N THR A 284 11.78 -9.59 -5.81
CA THR A 284 11.15 -10.82 -5.34
C THR A 284 9.78 -10.49 -4.77
N VAL A 285 8.77 -11.34 -5.02
CA VAL A 285 7.43 -11.16 -4.47
C VAL A 285 7.00 -12.43 -3.75
N SER A 286 7.06 -12.41 -2.42
CA SER A 286 6.66 -13.55 -1.58
C SER A 286 5.17 -13.54 -1.28
N THR A 287 4.71 -12.73 -0.33
CA THR A 287 3.29 -12.62 0.06
C THR A 287 2.49 -11.70 -0.86
N GLY A 288 3.17 -10.84 -1.62
CA GLY A 288 2.54 -9.81 -2.44
C GLY A 288 2.16 -8.54 -1.68
N ALA A 289 2.37 -8.45 -0.36
CA ALA A 289 1.91 -7.33 0.45
C ALA A 289 2.46 -5.97 -0.01
N ALA A 290 3.78 -5.87 -0.23
CA ALA A 290 4.41 -4.65 -0.73
C ALA A 290 3.94 -4.30 -2.15
N ALA A 291 3.87 -5.28 -3.05
CA ALA A 291 3.37 -5.08 -4.40
C ALA A 291 1.90 -4.59 -4.41
N MET A 292 1.02 -5.19 -3.60
CA MET A 292 -0.38 -4.76 -3.48
C MET A 292 -0.48 -3.32 -2.98
N MET A 293 0.31 -2.97 -1.97
CA MET A 293 0.35 -1.61 -1.43
C MET A 293 0.86 -0.60 -2.47
N ALA A 294 1.89 -0.95 -3.23
CA ALA A 294 2.40 -0.10 -4.30
C ALA A 294 1.39 0.08 -5.44
N VAL A 295 0.69 -0.99 -5.85
CA VAL A 295 -0.41 -0.89 -6.83
C VAL A 295 -1.51 0.03 -6.29
N ARG A 296 -1.89 -0.10 -5.00
CA ARG A 296 -2.89 0.77 -4.39
C ARG A 296 -2.49 2.24 -4.45
N VAL A 297 -1.24 2.56 -4.12
CA VAL A 297 -0.71 3.92 -4.23
C VAL A 297 -0.80 4.44 -5.66
N LEU A 298 -0.49 3.62 -6.68
CA LEU A 298 -0.61 4.03 -8.08
C LEU A 298 -2.07 4.32 -8.47
N LEU A 299 -3.01 3.48 -8.03
CA LEU A 299 -4.44 3.70 -8.28
C LEU A 299 -4.95 4.99 -7.62
N ASP A 300 -4.51 5.29 -6.39
CA ASP A 300 -4.85 6.53 -5.68
C ASP A 300 -4.24 7.77 -6.36
N HIS A 301 -3.29 7.58 -7.28
CA HIS A 301 -2.72 8.59 -8.18
C HIS A 301 -3.31 8.55 -9.61
N ASP A 302 -4.53 8.01 -9.75
CA ASP A 302 -5.31 7.93 -10.99
C ASP A 302 -4.66 7.12 -12.12
N VAL A 303 -3.70 6.23 -11.81
CA VAL A 303 -3.18 5.28 -12.80
C VAL A 303 -4.23 4.21 -13.06
N GLN A 304 -4.48 3.89 -14.32
CA GLN A 304 -5.43 2.83 -14.69
C GLN A 304 -4.83 1.45 -14.39
N GLU A 305 -5.61 0.57 -13.75
CA GLU A 305 -5.18 -0.76 -13.31
C GLU A 305 -4.62 -1.64 -14.43
N ASP A 306 -5.22 -1.59 -15.63
CA ASP A 306 -4.80 -2.30 -16.84
C ASP A 306 -3.52 -1.73 -17.49
N ARG A 307 -3.02 -0.61 -16.97
CA ARG A 307 -1.75 0.00 -17.41
C ARG A 307 -0.59 -0.26 -16.46
N ILE A 308 -0.81 -1.04 -15.41
CA ILE A 308 0.20 -1.40 -14.42
C ILE A 308 0.76 -2.77 -14.77
N PHE A 309 2.09 -2.82 -14.97
CA PHE A 309 2.86 -4.03 -15.18
C PHE A 309 3.73 -4.27 -13.95
N LEU A 310 3.40 -5.28 -13.15
CA LEU A 310 4.21 -5.70 -12.01
C LEU A 310 5.30 -6.68 -12.47
N LEU A 311 6.56 -6.26 -12.38
CA LEU A 311 7.72 -7.06 -12.74
C LEU A 311 8.43 -7.57 -11.49
N SER A 312 8.77 -8.85 -11.49
CA SER A 312 9.67 -9.45 -10.50
C SER A 312 10.56 -10.52 -11.10
N LEU A 313 11.80 -10.67 -10.62
CA LEU A 313 12.63 -11.80 -11.02
C LEU A 313 11.98 -13.11 -10.57
N LEU A 314 11.57 -13.19 -9.30
CA LEU A 314 10.96 -14.39 -8.72
C LEU A 314 9.67 -14.05 -7.97
N MET A 315 8.66 -14.89 -8.11
CA MET A 315 7.42 -14.76 -7.33
C MET A 315 7.05 -16.09 -6.69
N ALA A 316 6.44 -16.06 -5.51
CA ALA A 316 5.76 -17.22 -4.98
C ALA A 316 4.33 -17.31 -5.52
N GLU A 317 3.80 -18.52 -5.67
CA GLU A 317 2.41 -18.75 -6.09
C GLU A 317 1.42 -17.96 -5.23
N MET A 318 1.62 -17.95 -3.90
CA MET A 318 0.81 -17.16 -2.96
C MET A 318 0.78 -15.68 -3.32
N GLY A 319 1.95 -15.06 -3.54
CA GLY A 319 2.04 -13.64 -3.89
C GLY A 319 1.38 -13.31 -5.24
N VAL A 320 1.54 -14.18 -6.22
CA VAL A 320 0.86 -14.06 -7.52
C VAL A 320 -0.66 -14.07 -7.33
N HIS A 321 -1.19 -15.05 -6.58
CA HIS A 321 -2.63 -15.15 -6.33
C HIS A 321 -3.16 -13.94 -5.55
N SER A 322 -2.46 -13.51 -4.50
CA SER A 322 -2.84 -12.33 -3.71
C SER A 322 -2.97 -11.08 -4.58
N VAL A 323 -1.96 -10.80 -5.41
CA VAL A 323 -1.98 -9.61 -6.29
C VAL A 323 -3.06 -9.74 -7.35
N ALA A 324 -3.16 -10.89 -8.03
CA ALA A 324 -4.14 -11.09 -9.10
C ALA A 324 -5.59 -11.07 -8.60
N TYR A 325 -5.83 -11.54 -7.37
CA TYR A 325 -7.16 -11.49 -6.75
C TYR A 325 -7.55 -10.05 -6.39
N ALA A 326 -6.63 -9.29 -5.79
CA ALA A 326 -6.86 -7.91 -5.42
C ALA A 326 -6.97 -6.96 -6.63
N PHE A 327 -6.19 -7.23 -7.68
CA PHE A 327 -6.09 -6.38 -8.87
C PHE A 327 -6.14 -7.23 -10.16
N PRO A 328 -7.33 -7.66 -10.59
CA PRO A 328 -7.51 -8.60 -11.69
C PRO A 328 -7.15 -8.06 -13.08
N ARG A 329 -6.85 -6.76 -13.22
CA ARG A 329 -6.41 -6.17 -14.50
C ARG A 329 -4.92 -5.83 -14.54
N VAL A 330 -4.21 -5.93 -13.41
CA VAL A 330 -2.75 -5.74 -13.38
C VAL A 330 -2.07 -6.87 -14.15
N HIS A 331 -1.11 -6.52 -15.00
CA HIS A 331 -0.28 -7.48 -15.71
C HIS A 331 0.88 -7.92 -14.83
N ILE A 332 0.92 -9.19 -14.43
CA ILE A 332 1.97 -9.73 -13.56
C ILE A 332 2.99 -10.43 -14.45
N ILE A 333 4.27 -10.04 -14.37
CA ILE A 333 5.33 -10.53 -15.25
C ILE A 333 6.52 -10.99 -14.41
N THR A 334 6.96 -12.22 -14.59
CA THR A 334 8.08 -12.77 -13.83
C THR A 334 8.95 -13.75 -14.60
N THR A 335 10.16 -14.02 -14.13
CA THR A 335 11.05 -15.01 -14.76
C THR A 335 10.90 -16.42 -14.22
N ALA A 336 10.36 -16.60 -13.01
CA ALA A 336 9.95 -17.89 -12.48
C ALA A 336 8.95 -17.74 -11.32
N VAL A 337 8.11 -18.76 -11.15
CA VAL A 337 7.19 -18.88 -10.02
C VAL A 337 7.53 -20.12 -9.21
N ASP A 338 7.71 -19.94 -7.91
CA ASP A 338 8.02 -20.99 -6.95
C ASP A 338 6.79 -21.30 -6.07
N LYS A 339 6.66 -22.57 -5.67
CA LYS A 339 5.40 -23.08 -5.07
C LYS A 339 5.20 -22.68 -3.61
N ARG A 340 6.28 -22.49 -2.86
CA ARG A 340 6.22 -22.42 -1.40
C ARG A 340 6.88 -21.17 -0.88
N VAL A 341 6.42 -20.79 0.29
CA VAL A 341 7.03 -19.78 1.14
C VAL A 341 7.27 -20.43 2.50
N ASN A 342 8.37 -20.11 3.16
CA ASN A 342 8.69 -20.61 4.50
C ASN A 342 7.95 -19.81 5.60
N GLU A 343 8.17 -20.16 6.87
CA GLU A 343 7.55 -19.48 8.01
C GLU A 343 7.98 -18.01 8.18
N GLU A 344 9.14 -17.65 7.63
CA GLU A 344 9.70 -16.29 7.63
C GLU A 344 9.32 -15.49 6.36
N PHE A 345 8.41 -16.01 5.55
CA PHE A 345 7.96 -15.41 4.30
C PHE A 345 8.99 -15.37 3.16
N HIS A 346 10.05 -16.18 3.21
CA HIS A 346 11.02 -16.39 2.13
C HIS A 346 10.53 -17.43 1.12
N ILE A 347 10.80 -17.19 -0.17
CA ILE A 347 10.39 -18.08 -1.28
C ILE A 347 11.24 -19.37 -1.25
N ILE A 348 10.61 -20.54 -1.44
CA ILE A 348 11.28 -21.84 -1.54
C ILE A 348 10.97 -22.49 -2.92
N PRO A 349 11.98 -22.93 -3.69
CA PRO A 349 13.42 -22.92 -3.36
C PRO A 349 14.07 -21.53 -3.35
N GLY A 350 13.45 -20.53 -4.00
CA GLY A 350 13.91 -19.13 -3.96
C GLY A 350 15.38 -18.95 -4.35
N ILE A 351 15.97 -17.86 -3.87
CA ILE A 351 17.41 -17.55 -4.03
C ILE A 351 18.14 -17.45 -2.69
N GLY A 352 17.43 -17.51 -1.57
CA GLY A 352 17.97 -17.40 -0.20
C GLY A 352 18.12 -15.95 0.26
N GLU A 353 18.06 -15.76 1.58
CA GLU A 353 18.07 -14.45 2.25
C GLU A 353 19.34 -13.63 1.93
N GLU A 354 20.50 -14.28 1.88
CA GLU A 354 21.77 -13.60 1.57
C GLU A 354 21.76 -12.98 0.17
N ASN A 355 21.25 -13.73 -0.81
CA ASN A 355 21.12 -13.26 -2.19
C ASN A 355 19.97 -12.25 -2.35
N GLU A 356 18.89 -12.37 -1.59
CA GLU A 356 17.87 -11.32 -1.50
C GLU A 356 18.45 -10.02 -0.93
N GLY A 357 19.28 -10.14 0.11
CA GLY A 357 20.03 -9.04 0.70
C GLY A 357 21.03 -8.39 -0.26
N LEU A 358 21.64 -9.16 -1.17
CA LEU A 358 22.51 -8.62 -2.21
C LEU A 358 21.77 -7.66 -3.15
N PHE A 359 20.46 -7.85 -3.40
CA PHE A 359 19.69 -6.86 -4.16
C PHE A 359 19.62 -5.50 -3.47
N HIS A 360 19.68 -5.45 -2.14
CA HIS A 360 19.73 -4.17 -1.42
C HIS A 360 21.10 -3.48 -1.51
N LEU A 361 22.13 -4.19 -1.95
CA LEU A 361 23.54 -3.73 -2.04
C LEU A 361 24.03 -3.54 -3.48
N MET A 362 23.15 -3.75 -4.47
CA MET A 362 23.38 -3.59 -5.90
C MET A 362 22.92 -2.21 -6.39
#